data_AF-A0A0G3M9G0-F1
#
_entry.id   AF-A0A0G3M9G0-F1
#
_cell.length_a   1.000
_cell.length_b   1.000
_cell.length_c   1.000
_cell.angle_alpha   90.00
_cell.angle_beta   90.00
_cell.angle_gamma   90.00
#
_symmetry.space_group_name_H-M   'P 1'
#
loop_
_entity.id
_entity.type
_entity.pdbx_description
1 polymer ?
#
loop_
_entity_poly.entity_id
_entity_poly.type
_entity_poly.pdbx_seq_one_letter_code
_entity_poly.pdbx_strand_id
1 'polypeptide(L)'
;MTKFVHNNFTIECDSAEVISRKIMPGVYVDFESIGKCLTYKCSRNSEATILKELDPKERKINEYSALDLNSKLECEKLFVAIERKKPYRITKVNHSHRHNAQTFTTDAFTYAKITQQLVNIPLLDPEQPICLIENKQK
;
A
#
# COMPACT_ATOMS: atom_id res chain seq x y z
N MET A 1 -10.83 2.89 13.63
CA MET A 1 -10.13 3.26 12.38
C MET A 1 -8.69 3.59 12.74
N THR A 2 -7.73 2.81 12.24
CA THR A 2 -6.31 3.00 12.55
C THR A 2 -5.61 3.64 11.35
N LYS A 3 -4.86 4.70 11.58
CA LYS A 3 -4.16 5.46 10.54
C LYS A 3 -2.65 5.35 10.76
N PHE A 4 -1.93 5.02 9.70
CA PHE A 4 -0.48 4.87 9.69
C PHE A 4 0.16 5.89 8.75
N VAL A 5 1.20 6.58 9.22
CA VAL A 5 1.80 7.73 8.52
C VAL A 5 3.31 7.68 8.36
N HIS A 6 3.96 6.72 9.02
CA HIS A 6 5.42 6.60 9.01
C HIS A 6 5.91 5.69 7.89
N ASN A 7 7.16 5.87 7.49
CA ASN A 7 7.82 5.01 6.49
C ASN A 7 7.72 3.53 6.85
N ASN A 8 7.73 2.69 5.81
CA ASN A 8 7.73 1.23 5.91
C ASN A 8 6.48 0.57 6.51
N PHE A 9 5.50 1.34 7.00
CA PHE A 9 4.20 0.76 7.33
C PHE A 9 3.52 0.17 6.10
N THR A 10 2.86 -0.97 6.31
CA THR A 10 2.21 -1.74 5.26
C THR A 10 0.79 -2.13 5.62
N ILE A 11 -0.02 -2.32 4.60
CA ILE A 11 -1.32 -3.00 4.69
C ILE A 11 -1.37 -4.15 3.69
N GLU A 12 -2.12 -5.19 4.04
CA GLU A 12 -2.46 -6.30 3.15
C GLU A 12 -3.96 -6.60 3.24
N CYS A 13 -4.60 -6.82 2.09
CA CYS A 13 -6.05 -6.93 1.99
C CYS A 13 -6.50 -7.56 0.68
N ASP A 14 -7.74 -8.04 0.63
CA ASP A 14 -8.37 -8.52 -0.61
C ASP A 14 -8.92 -7.37 -1.47
N SER A 15 -9.16 -6.22 -0.86
CA SER A 15 -9.60 -5.00 -1.55
C SER A 15 -9.16 -3.77 -0.77
N ALA A 16 -8.63 -2.79 -1.50
CA ALA A 16 -8.31 -1.47 -1.01
C ALA A 16 -8.80 -0.39 -1.98
N GLU A 17 -9.16 0.76 -1.41
CA GLU A 17 -9.22 2.00 -2.16
C GLU A 17 -7.84 2.63 -2.16
N VAL A 18 -7.35 3.03 -3.34
CA VAL A 18 -6.08 3.75 -3.49
C VAL A 18 -6.36 5.11 -4.08
N ILE A 19 -6.00 6.16 -3.35
CA ILE A 19 -6.17 7.54 -3.76
C ILE A 19 -4.81 8.22 -3.80
N SER A 20 -4.50 8.95 -4.87
CA SER A 20 -3.28 9.75 -4.94
C SER A 20 -3.43 10.82 -6.00
N ARG A 21 -2.72 11.95 -5.89
CA ARG A 21 -2.76 12.95 -6.99
C ARG A 21 -2.08 12.42 -8.26
N LYS A 22 -1.19 11.46 -8.14
CA LYS A 22 -0.52 10.83 -9.29
C LYS A 22 -0.30 9.34 -9.04
N ILE A 23 -1.03 8.53 -9.80
CA ILE A 23 -0.96 7.08 -9.86
C ILE A 23 -0.33 6.70 -11.21
N MET A 24 0.78 5.97 -11.17
CA MET A 24 1.45 5.44 -12.36
C MET A 24 1.52 3.91 -12.27
N PRO A 25 1.00 3.17 -13.27
CA PRO A 25 1.26 1.73 -13.35
C PRO A 25 2.77 1.51 -13.53
N GLY A 26 3.28 0.52 -12.82
CA GLY A 26 4.68 0.13 -12.80
C GLY A 26 4.91 -1.19 -13.53
N VAL A 27 6.00 -1.85 -13.13
CA VAL A 27 6.39 -3.17 -13.62
C VAL A 27 5.67 -4.27 -12.85
N TYR A 28 5.82 -5.51 -13.30
CA TYR A 28 5.43 -6.67 -12.51
C TYR A 28 6.54 -7.02 -11.53
N VAL A 29 6.15 -7.47 -10.34
CA VAL A 29 7.03 -8.04 -9.31
C VAL A 29 6.46 -9.41 -8.93
N ASP A 30 7.33 -10.38 -8.69
CA ASP A 30 6.94 -11.71 -8.25
C ASP A 30 7.20 -11.83 -6.74
N PHE A 31 6.19 -12.27 -5.99
CA PHE A 31 6.31 -12.54 -4.55
C PHE A 31 6.13 -14.03 -4.32
N GLU A 32 7.04 -14.67 -3.61
CA GLU A 32 7.02 -16.14 -3.43
C GLU A 32 5.69 -16.66 -2.84
N SER A 33 5.06 -15.89 -1.95
CA SER A 33 3.82 -16.26 -1.25
C SER A 33 2.53 -15.96 -2.02
N ILE A 34 2.59 -15.20 -3.12
CA ILE A 34 1.41 -14.70 -3.87
C ILE A 34 1.50 -15.04 -5.36
N GLY A 35 2.69 -14.89 -5.93
CA GLY A 35 2.96 -14.89 -7.35
C GLY A 35 3.07 -13.47 -7.92
N LYS A 36 2.79 -13.37 -9.23
CA LYS A 36 3.05 -12.17 -10.03
C LYS A 36 2.03 -11.05 -9.78
N CYS A 37 2.54 -9.94 -9.24
CA CYS A 37 1.77 -8.74 -8.94
C CYS A 37 2.10 -7.58 -9.90
N LEU A 38 1.09 -6.85 -10.36
CA LEU A 38 1.27 -5.57 -11.04
C LEU A 38 1.48 -4.47 -10.00
N THR A 39 2.52 -3.65 -10.19
CA THR A 39 2.83 -2.57 -9.26
C THR A 39 2.27 -1.23 -9.72
N TYR A 40 2.11 -0.33 -8.75
CA TYR A 40 1.76 1.07 -8.96
C TYR A 40 2.65 1.95 -8.07
N LYS A 41 3.13 3.04 -8.66
CA LYS A 41 3.80 4.13 -7.95
C LYS A 41 2.80 5.26 -7.76
N CYS A 42 2.44 5.53 -6.52
CA CYS A 42 1.56 6.62 -6.13
C CYS A 42 2.38 7.73 -5.47
N SER A 43 2.09 8.98 -5.81
CA SER A 43 2.85 10.14 -5.33
C SER A 43 2.00 11.39 -5.19
N ARG A 44 2.38 12.24 -4.22
CA ARG A 44 1.72 13.49 -3.82
C ARG A 44 0.41 13.24 -3.08
N ASN A 45 0.47 13.29 -1.74
CA ASN A 45 -0.66 13.02 -0.83
C ASN A 45 -1.41 11.74 -1.23
N SER A 46 -0.76 10.60 -0.99
CA SER A 46 -1.27 9.29 -1.33
C SER A 46 -1.88 8.61 -0.11
N GLU A 47 -2.93 7.84 -0.36
CA GLU A 47 -3.68 7.12 0.65
C GLU A 47 -4.03 5.72 0.14
N ALA A 48 -4.09 4.77 1.06
CA ALA A 48 -4.70 3.48 0.79
C ALA A 48 -5.50 3.01 2.01
N THR A 49 -6.74 2.59 1.77
CA THR A 49 -7.68 2.18 2.81
C THR A 49 -8.16 0.76 2.54
N ILE A 50 -8.11 -0.12 3.55
CA ILE A 50 -8.65 -1.49 3.45
C ILE A 50 -10.17 -1.43 3.35
N LEU A 51 -10.71 -1.99 2.26
CA LEU A 51 -12.16 -2.16 2.02
C LEU A 51 -12.64 -3.60 2.23
N LYS A 52 -11.76 -4.59 2.07
CA LYS A 52 -12.03 -6.00 2.37
C LYS A 52 -10.79 -6.64 2.97
N GLU A 53 -10.93 -7.22 4.15
CA GLU A 53 -9.85 -7.95 4.82
C GLU A 53 -9.44 -9.20 4.03
N LEU A 54 -8.24 -9.72 4.30
CA LEU A 54 -7.82 -11.01 3.78
C LEU A 54 -8.69 -12.14 4.37
N ASP A 55 -8.92 -13.17 3.56
CA ASP A 55 -9.60 -14.40 3.98
C ASP A 55 -8.79 -15.63 3.50
N PRO A 56 -8.07 -16.36 4.37
CA PRO A 56 -7.95 -16.13 5.82
C PRO A 56 -7.18 -14.84 6.15
N LYS A 57 -7.41 -14.29 7.35
CA LYS A 57 -6.80 -13.03 7.83
C LYS A 57 -5.34 -13.21 8.27
N GLU A 58 -4.50 -13.62 7.33
CA GLU A 58 -3.10 -13.96 7.54
C GLU A 58 -2.20 -13.10 6.65
N ARG A 59 -1.10 -12.60 7.23
CA ARG A 59 -0.12 -11.80 6.50
C ARG A 59 0.65 -12.69 5.54
N LYS A 60 0.80 -12.25 4.29
CA LYS A 60 1.45 -13.03 3.23
C LYS A 60 2.80 -12.46 2.80
N ILE A 61 2.99 -11.14 2.87
CA ILE A 61 4.25 -10.49 2.43
C ILE A 61 5.05 -9.94 3.61
N ASN A 62 4.42 -9.16 4.50
CA ASN A 62 5.09 -8.53 5.63
C ASN A 62 4.39 -8.87 6.94
N GLU A 63 5.14 -9.42 7.89
CA GLU A 63 4.65 -9.83 9.21
C GLU A 63 4.10 -8.69 10.09
N TYR A 64 4.38 -7.43 9.73
CA TYR A 64 3.89 -6.23 10.42
C TYR A 64 2.75 -5.51 9.67
N SER A 65 2.24 -6.08 8.58
CA SER A 65 1.12 -5.49 7.85
C SER A 65 -0.14 -5.38 8.72
N ALA A 66 -0.79 -4.21 8.65
CA ALA A 66 -2.14 -4.05 9.18
C ALA A 66 -3.15 -4.74 8.25
N LEU A 67 -4.05 -5.53 8.83
CA LEU A 67 -5.05 -6.34 8.11
C LEU A 67 -6.50 -5.92 8.41
N ASP A 68 -6.69 -5.02 9.38
CA ASP A 68 -8.01 -4.69 9.88
C ASP A 68 -8.76 -3.74 8.94
N LEU A 69 -10.04 -4.01 8.73
CA LEU A 69 -10.94 -3.20 7.93
C LEU A 69 -10.86 -1.72 8.32
N ASN A 70 -10.89 -0.84 7.32
CA ASN A 70 -10.73 0.61 7.48
C ASN A 70 -9.36 1.06 8.03
N SER A 71 -8.36 0.17 8.13
CA SER A 71 -6.98 0.60 8.31
C SER A 71 -6.53 1.42 7.11
N LYS A 72 -5.82 2.52 7.37
CA LYS A 72 -5.45 3.50 6.35
C LYS A 72 -3.96 3.83 6.41
N LEU A 73 -3.30 3.79 5.26
CA LEU A 73 -2.00 4.43 5.04
C LEU A 73 -2.23 5.85 4.52
N GLU A 74 -1.51 6.84 5.04
CA GLU A 74 -1.53 8.22 4.54
C GLU A 74 -0.12 8.79 4.50
N CYS A 75 0.34 9.16 3.32
CA CYS A 75 1.74 9.47 3.08
C CYS A 75 1.97 10.34 1.85
N GLU A 76 3.22 10.71 1.58
CA GLU A 76 3.56 11.43 0.35
C GLU A 76 3.69 10.47 -0.84
N LYS A 77 4.37 9.34 -0.64
CA LYS A 77 4.52 8.29 -1.66
C LYS A 77 4.15 6.92 -1.14
N LEU A 78 3.36 6.23 -1.96
CA LEU A 78 2.85 4.91 -1.69
C LEU A 78 3.26 3.97 -2.83
N PHE A 79 3.79 2.81 -2.47
CA PHE A 79 3.95 1.70 -3.39
C PHE A 79 2.78 0.75 -3.21
N VAL A 80 2.19 0.27 -4.31
CA VAL A 80 1.10 -0.70 -4.28
C VAL A 80 1.45 -1.85 -5.22
N ALA A 81 1.24 -3.10 -4.79
CA ALA A 81 1.36 -4.30 -5.59
C ALA A 81 0.05 -5.09 -5.51
N ILE A 82 -0.46 -5.51 -6.65
CA ILE A 82 -1.78 -6.16 -6.74
C ILE A 82 -1.64 -7.44 -7.56
N GLU A 83 -2.19 -8.54 -7.07
CA GLU A 83 -2.19 -9.85 -7.73
C GLU A 83 -3.11 -9.84 -8.96
N ARG A 84 -2.69 -9.15 -10.02
CA ARG A 84 -3.43 -9.03 -11.27
C ARG A 84 -2.49 -8.85 -12.46
N LYS A 85 -2.94 -9.32 -13.62
CA LYS A 85 -2.23 -9.18 -14.91
C LYS A 85 -2.64 -7.97 -15.73
N LYS A 86 -3.73 -7.28 -15.37
CA LYS A 86 -4.25 -6.14 -16.13
C LYS A 86 -4.29 -4.91 -15.24
N PRO A 87 -3.93 -3.72 -15.76
CA PRO A 87 -4.02 -2.51 -14.98
C PRO A 87 -5.48 -2.13 -14.70
N TYR A 88 -5.74 -1.65 -13.49
CA TYR A 88 -6.99 -0.97 -13.14
C TYR A 88 -7.18 0.31 -13.94
N ARG A 89 -8.44 0.62 -14.23
CA ARG A 89 -8.83 1.90 -14.81
C ARG A 89 -8.76 2.98 -13.73
N ILE A 90 -7.83 3.90 -13.89
CA ILE A 90 -7.69 5.05 -12.99
C ILE A 90 -8.79 6.06 -13.31
N THR A 91 -9.53 6.46 -12.28
CA THR A 91 -10.56 7.51 -12.37
C THR A 91 -10.04 8.80 -11.73
N LYS A 92 -10.57 9.96 -12.17
CA LYS A 92 -10.28 11.23 -11.52
C LYS A 92 -11.41 11.54 -10.55
N VAL A 93 -11.05 11.98 -9.34
CA VAL A 93 -12.00 12.40 -8.30
C VAL A 93 -11.63 13.77 -7.76
N ASN A 94 -12.63 14.56 -7.40
CA ASN A 94 -12.42 15.84 -6.72
C ASN A 94 -12.13 15.55 -5.24
N HIS A 95 -10.86 15.38 -4.91
CA HIS A 95 -10.42 15.08 -3.54
C HIS A 95 -10.28 16.34 -2.69
N SER A 96 -10.03 17.49 -3.32
CA SER A 96 -10.23 18.80 -2.71
C SER A 96 -10.79 19.78 -3.73
N HIS A 97 -11.53 20.80 -3.28
CA HIS A 97 -12.16 21.82 -4.12
C HIS A 97 -11.22 22.48 -5.16
N ARG A 98 -9.89 22.40 -4.96
CA ARG A 98 -8.87 22.97 -5.86
C ARG A 98 -8.02 21.94 -6.60
N HIS A 99 -8.01 20.67 -6.18
CA HIS A 99 -7.10 19.68 -6.76
C HIS A 99 -7.80 18.33 -6.96
N ASN A 100 -7.78 17.88 -8.21
CA ASN A 100 -8.23 16.55 -8.57
C ASN A 100 -7.20 15.52 -8.08
N ALA A 101 -7.68 14.40 -7.55
CA ALA A 101 -6.89 13.21 -7.33
C ALA A 101 -7.27 12.13 -8.35
N GLN A 102 -6.51 11.06 -8.33
CA GLN A 102 -6.74 9.84 -9.04
C GLN A 102 -7.12 8.76 -8.03
N THR A 103 -8.06 7.89 -8.38
CA THR A 103 -8.43 6.76 -7.53
C THR A 103 -8.73 5.52 -8.35
N PHE A 104 -8.53 4.37 -7.72
CA PHE A 104 -9.06 3.09 -8.15
C PHE A 104 -9.30 2.21 -6.92
N THR A 105 -10.21 1.24 -7.07
CA THR A 105 -10.49 0.22 -6.06
C THR A 105 -9.99 -1.13 -6.56
N THR A 106 -9.30 -1.86 -5.69
CA THR A 106 -8.81 -3.21 -6.00
C THR A 106 -9.86 -4.27 -5.69
N ASP A 107 -9.78 -5.39 -6.39
CA ASP A 107 -10.68 -6.55 -6.29
C ASP A 107 -9.90 -7.86 -6.13
N ALA A 108 -8.62 -7.76 -5.77
CA ALA A 108 -7.68 -8.86 -5.63
C ALA A 108 -6.67 -8.54 -4.53
N PHE A 109 -5.88 -9.55 -4.12
CA PHE A 109 -4.83 -9.38 -3.12
C PHE A 109 -4.00 -8.13 -3.41
N THR A 110 -3.93 -7.25 -2.41
CA THR A 110 -3.31 -5.94 -2.50
C THR A 110 -2.38 -5.74 -1.32
N TYR A 111 -1.12 -5.47 -1.63
CA TYR A 111 -0.11 -5.02 -0.69
C TYR A 111 0.19 -3.55 -0.96
N ALA A 112 0.18 -2.71 0.08
CA ALA A 112 0.59 -1.33 -0.03
C ALA A 112 1.60 -0.96 1.06
N LYS A 113 2.59 -0.14 0.70
CA LYS A 113 3.71 0.26 1.56
C LYS A 113 3.96 1.76 1.49
N ILE A 114 4.11 2.41 2.65
CA ILE A 114 4.60 3.79 2.72
C ILE A 114 6.08 3.81 2.33
N THR A 115 6.39 4.50 1.24
CA THR A 115 7.77 4.69 0.75
C THR A 115 8.31 6.10 1.03
N GLN A 116 7.42 7.06 1.30
CA GLN A 116 7.78 8.38 1.79
C GLN A 116 6.62 8.94 2.62
N GLN A 117 6.84 9.18 3.90
CA GLN A 117 5.91 9.87 4.80
C GLN A 117 5.67 11.33 4.40
N LEU A 118 4.62 11.94 4.97
CA LEU A 118 4.33 13.36 4.76
C LEU A 118 5.47 14.24 5.33
N VAL A 119 5.73 15.39 4.69
CA VAL A 119 6.85 16.29 5.01
C VAL A 119 6.90 16.72 6.48
N ASN A 120 5.74 16.91 7.10
CA ASN A 120 5.64 17.41 8.48
C ASN A 120 5.55 16.29 9.53
N ILE A 121 5.72 15.03 9.13
CA ILE A 121 5.78 13.89 10.05
C ILE A 121 7.27 13.66 10.37
N PRO A 122 7.67 13.62 11.65
CA PRO A 122 9.05 13.33 12.01
C PRO A 122 9.41 11.89 11.65
N LEU A 123 10.68 11.65 11.31
CA LEU A 123 11.21 10.30 11.22
C LEU A 123 11.22 9.69 12.63
N LEU A 124 10.82 8.43 12.73
CA LEU A 124 11.03 7.67 13.96
C LEU A 124 12.50 7.24 13.97
N ASP A 125 13.21 7.55 15.06
CA ASP A 125 14.61 7.16 15.29
C ASP A 125 14.66 6.19 16.48
N PRO A 126 15.28 4.99 16.38
CA PRO A 126 15.82 4.41 15.15
C PRO A 126 14.73 4.22 14.10
N GLU A 127 15.07 4.42 12.83
CA GLU A 127 14.27 3.87 11.72
C GLU A 127 14.09 2.40 12.06
N GLN A 128 12.94 1.99 12.60
CA GLN A 128 12.81 0.61 13.08
C GLN A 128 13.17 -0.29 11.90
N PRO A 129 14.30 -1.02 11.95
CA PRO A 129 14.58 -1.99 10.93
C PRO A 129 13.50 -3.04 11.12
N ILE A 130 12.68 -3.24 10.11
CA ILE A 130 11.91 -4.47 10.00
C ILE A 130 12.98 -5.56 9.95
N CYS A 131 13.06 -6.38 11.00
CA CYS A 131 13.96 -7.53 11.04
C CYS A 131 13.60 -8.45 9.88
N LEU A 132 14.40 -8.45 8.81
CA LEU A 132 14.46 -9.59 7.92
C LEU A 132 15.18 -10.69 8.71
N ILE A 133 14.42 -11.68 9.18
CA ILE A 133 15.02 -12.90 9.70
C ILE A 133 15.69 -13.60 8.51
N GLU A 134 16.98 -13.35 8.31
CA GLU A 134 17.81 -14.23 7.51
C GLU A 134 17.95 -15.54 8.28
N ASN A 135 17.17 -16.55 7.88
CA ASN A 135 17.41 -17.92 8.32
C ASN A 135 18.80 -18.34 7.84
N LYS A 136 19.80 -18.25 8.72
CA LYS A 136 21.06 -18.95 8.54
C LYS A 136 20.77 -20.44 8.58
N GLN A 137 20.84 -21.09 7.43
CA GLN A 137 20.93 -22.53 7.35
C GLN A 137 22.18 -23.01 8.10
N LYS A 138 21.97 -23.83 9.13
CA LYS A 138 22.88 -24.89 9.54
C LYS A 138 22.08 -26.04 10.11
#